data_AF-G2YB71-F1
#
_entry.id   AF-G2YB71-F1
#
_cell.length_a   1.000
_cell.length_b   1.000
_cell.length_c   1.000
_cell.angle_alpha   90.00
_cell.angle_beta   90.00
_cell.angle_gamma   90.00
#
_symmetry.space_group_name_H-M   'P 1'
#
loop_
_entity.id
_entity.type
_entity.pdbx_description
1 polymer ?
#
loop_
_entity_poly.entity_id
_entity_poly.type
_entity_poly.pdbx_seq_one_letter_code
_entity_poly.pdbx_strand_id
1 'polypeptide(L)'
;MTISNEPIDNALNPIWRNTTLHLNDVQPWDDSIPQTDIKSLIDDMTYNSLDTLRGFDPAPGAYLNEANAYEPGWQLSFFGRSYDRLREIKNKYDPRGLLYCRQCVGSKDWIETSSGGLCKAFMPL
;
A
#
# COMPACT_ATOMS: atom_id res chain seq x y z
N MET A 1 -9.48 -9.81 13.67
CA MET A 1 -10.54 -8.83 13.34
C MET A 1 -11.81 -9.61 13.01
N THR A 2 -12.94 -9.36 13.67
CA THR A 2 -14.23 -9.96 13.26
C THR A 2 -14.81 -9.11 12.14
N ILE A 3 -14.77 -9.62 10.92
CA ILE A 3 -15.25 -8.91 9.74
C ILE A 3 -16.57 -9.56 9.34
N SER A 4 -17.67 -8.79 9.42
CA SER A 4 -18.98 -9.26 8.95
C SER A 4 -18.92 -9.56 7.46
N ASN A 5 -19.60 -10.62 7.02
CA ASN A 5 -19.76 -10.93 5.59
C ASN A 5 -20.80 -10.02 4.92
N GLU A 6 -21.59 -9.27 5.70
CA GLU A 6 -22.58 -8.33 5.18
C GLU A 6 -21.89 -7.10 4.57
N PRO A 7 -22.15 -6.79 3.27
CA PRO A 7 -21.68 -5.57 2.65
C PRO A 7 -22.34 -4.35 3.28
N ILE A 8 -21.53 -3.38 3.69
CA ILE A 8 -21.97 -2.06 4.12
C ILE A 8 -21.26 -1.00 3.27
N ASP A 9 -21.91 0.14 3.02
CA ASP A 9 -21.33 1.22 2.23
C ASP A 9 -20.18 1.90 2.99
N ASN A 10 -18.97 1.34 2.83
CA ASN A 10 -17.74 1.88 3.38
C ASN A 10 -16.55 1.57 2.47
N ALA A 11 -15.38 2.05 2.87
CA ALA A 11 -14.14 1.95 2.10
C ALA A 11 -13.32 0.69 2.37
N LEU A 12 -13.82 -0.28 3.16
CA LEU A 12 -13.06 -1.49 3.48
C LEU A 12 -12.77 -2.27 2.19
N ASN A 13 -11.53 -2.70 2.00
CA ASN A 13 -11.18 -3.57 0.86
C ASN A 13 -12.07 -4.82 0.90
N PRO A 14 -12.87 -5.11 -0.15
CA PRO A 14 -13.85 -6.19 -0.12
C PRO A 14 -13.28 -7.59 0.14
N ILE A 15 -11.98 -7.81 -0.11
CA ILE A 15 -11.32 -9.09 0.17
C ILE A 15 -11.46 -9.48 1.65
N TRP A 16 -11.47 -8.49 2.55
CA TRP A 16 -11.61 -8.70 4.00
C TRP A 16 -12.86 -9.48 4.40
N ARG A 17 -13.91 -9.45 3.58
CA ARG A 17 -15.16 -10.18 3.82
C ARG A 17 -15.01 -11.69 3.61
N ASN A 18 -13.99 -12.11 2.85
CA ASN A 18 -13.72 -13.51 2.53
C ASN A 18 -12.38 -13.99 3.11
N THR A 19 -11.53 -13.08 3.59
CA THR A 19 -10.25 -13.40 4.23
C THR A 19 -10.47 -14.16 5.53
N THR A 20 -9.89 -15.36 5.62
CA THR A 20 -9.91 -16.18 6.86
C THR A 20 -8.70 -15.90 7.74
N LEU A 21 -7.54 -15.61 7.13
CA LEU A 21 -6.26 -15.44 7.79
C LEU A 21 -5.61 -14.14 7.35
N HIS A 22 -5.10 -13.37 8.33
CA HIS A 22 -4.24 -12.22 8.10
C HIS A 22 -2.83 -12.59 8.57
N LEU A 23 -1.86 -12.55 7.67
CA LEU A 23 -0.47 -12.89 7.95
C LEU A 23 0.38 -11.63 7.94
N ASN A 24 1.13 -11.42 9.02
CA ASN A 24 2.14 -10.38 9.09
C ASN A 24 3.51 -11.04 9.06
N ASP A 25 4.31 -10.67 8.06
CA ASP A 25 5.73 -10.99 8.01
C ASP A 25 6.54 -9.79 8.50
N VAL A 26 7.50 -10.04 9.39
CA VAL A 26 8.26 -9.00 10.07
C VAL A 26 9.73 -9.39 10.08
N GLN A 27 10.54 -8.60 9.38
CA GLN A 27 12.00 -8.68 9.44
C GLN A 27 12.52 -7.55 10.33
N PRO A 28 12.96 -7.83 11.57
CA PRO A 28 13.60 -6.81 12.39
C PRO A 28 15.02 -6.52 11.87
N TRP A 29 15.49 -5.31 12.15
CA TRP A 29 16.91 -4.93 12.09
C TRP A 29 17.21 -3.95 13.23
N ASP A 30 18.49 -3.76 13.54
CA ASP A 30 18.94 -2.77 14.52
C ASP A 30 19.62 -1.56 13.84
N ASP A 31 19.85 -0.49 14.61
CA ASP A 31 20.41 0.77 14.12
C ASP A 31 21.90 0.67 13.72
N SER A 32 22.57 -0.46 13.98
CA SER A 32 23.98 -0.68 13.62
C SER A 32 24.16 -1.15 12.17
N ILE A 33 23.08 -1.57 11.50
CA ILE A 33 23.13 -2.08 10.13
C ILE A 33 23.37 -0.95 9.11
N PRO A 34 24.32 -1.11 8.17
CA PRO A 34 24.52 -0.17 7.07
C PRO A 34 23.26 0.03 6.21
N GLN A 35 23.05 1.26 5.72
CA GLN A 35 21.90 1.59 4.87
C GLN A 35 21.80 0.71 3.60
N THR A 36 22.94 0.27 3.05
CA THR A 36 22.97 -0.65 1.90
C THR A 36 22.35 -2.02 2.22
N ASP A 37 22.54 -2.47 3.45
CA ASP A 37 22.07 -3.77 3.91
C ASP A 37 20.58 -3.66 4.27
N ILE A 38 20.14 -2.53 4.83
CA ILE A 38 18.71 -2.21 5.02
C ILE A 38 17.96 -2.25 3.69
N LYS A 39 18.51 -1.64 2.64
CA LYS A 39 17.88 -1.70 1.31
C LYS A 39 17.76 -3.15 0.82
N SER A 40 18.80 -3.95 0.99
CA SER A 40 18.80 -5.35 0.57
C SER A 40 17.75 -6.17 1.35
N LEU A 41 17.58 -5.91 2.66
CA LEU A 41 16.53 -6.52 3.48
C LEU A 41 15.13 -6.11 3.02
N ILE A 42 14.92 -4.83 2.67
CA ILE A 42 13.65 -4.34 2.13
C ILE A 42 13.34 -5.00 0.79
N ASP A 43 14.33 -5.09 -0.11
CA ASP A 43 14.14 -5.72 -1.42
C ASP A 43 13.82 -7.21 -1.27
N ASP A 44 14.51 -7.92 -0.38
CA ASP A 44 14.24 -9.34 -0.07
C ASP A 44 12.83 -9.55 0.50
N MET A 45 12.42 -8.72 1.47
CA MET A 45 11.06 -8.74 2.00
C MET A 45 10.02 -8.49 0.89
N THR A 46 10.24 -7.48 0.05
CA THR A 46 9.27 -7.05 -0.97
C THR A 46 9.09 -8.09 -2.07
N TYR A 47 10.21 -8.58 -2.60
CA TYR A 47 10.24 -9.35 -3.84
C TYR A 47 10.44 -10.85 -3.65
N ASN A 48 10.81 -11.31 -2.45
CA ASN A 48 10.88 -12.74 -2.14
C ASN A 48 9.81 -13.13 -1.11
N SER A 49 9.89 -12.64 0.13
CA SER A 49 9.00 -13.10 1.19
C SER A 49 7.53 -12.75 0.95
N LEU A 50 7.23 -11.47 0.73
CA LEU A 50 5.86 -11.01 0.48
C LEU A 50 5.34 -11.44 -0.89
N ASP A 51 6.22 -11.61 -1.89
CA ASP A 51 5.82 -12.15 -3.20
C ASP A 51 5.38 -13.62 -3.09
N THR A 52 6.06 -14.41 -2.25
CA THR A 52 5.66 -15.77 -1.92
C THR A 52 4.27 -15.81 -1.28
N LEU A 53 3.98 -14.90 -0.33
CA LEU A 53 2.65 -14.78 0.27
C LEU A 53 1.58 -14.40 -0.75
N ARG A 54 1.88 -13.44 -1.64
CA ARG A 54 0.99 -13.03 -2.73
C ARG A 54 0.70 -14.19 -3.69
N GLY A 55 1.64 -15.12 -3.88
CA GLY A 55 1.46 -16.31 -4.71
C GLY A 55 0.54 -17.39 -4.13
N PHE A 56 0.29 -17.40 -2.81
CA PHE A 56 -0.58 -18.41 -2.18
C PHE A 56 -2.08 -18.10 -2.29
N ASP A 57 -2.45 -16.83 -2.45
CA ASP A 57 -3.85 -16.40 -2.55
C ASP A 57 -4.14 -15.94 -3.98
N PRO A 58 -5.14 -16.51 -4.68
CA PRO A 58 -5.53 -16.04 -6.01
C PRO A 58 -6.14 -14.62 -6.02
N ALA A 59 -6.53 -14.08 -4.86
CA ALA A 59 -7.05 -12.73 -4.70
C ALA A 59 -6.38 -12.02 -3.52
N PRO A 60 -5.04 -11.81 -3.58
CA PRO A 60 -4.29 -11.32 -2.44
C PRO A 60 -4.63 -9.86 -2.15
N GLY A 61 -4.38 -9.45 -0.92
CA GLY A 61 -4.25 -8.04 -0.59
C GLY A 61 -3.59 -7.86 0.77
N ALA A 62 -3.45 -6.61 1.16
CA ALA A 62 -2.65 -6.22 2.30
C ALA A 62 -3.38 -5.20 3.17
N TYR A 63 -3.17 -5.32 4.47
CA TYR A 63 -3.68 -4.35 5.42
C TYR A 63 -2.81 -3.09 5.41
N LEU A 64 -3.37 -1.98 4.94
CA LEU A 64 -2.60 -0.74 4.72
C LEU A 64 -1.85 -0.23 5.97
N ASN A 65 -2.35 -0.54 7.17
CA ASN A 65 -1.73 -0.09 8.43
C ASN A 65 -0.56 -0.99 8.89
N GLU A 66 -0.39 -2.16 8.28
CA GLU A 66 0.67 -3.14 8.59
C GLU A 66 1.35 -3.60 7.28
N ALA A 67 1.46 -2.69 6.30
CA ALA A 67 1.96 -3.00 4.96
C ALA A 67 3.38 -2.49 4.72
N ASN A 68 4.04 -3.13 3.77
CA ASN A 68 5.32 -2.68 3.26
C ASN A 68 5.16 -1.39 2.43
N ALA A 69 5.94 -0.36 2.74
CA ALA A 69 5.95 0.92 2.03
C ALA A 69 6.35 0.83 0.55
N TYR A 70 6.87 -0.32 0.11
CA TYR A 70 7.27 -0.64 -1.26
C TYR A 70 6.32 -1.62 -1.95
N GLU A 71 5.15 -1.94 -1.36
CA GLU A 71 4.16 -2.86 -1.91
C GLU A 71 3.87 -2.58 -3.41
N PRO A 72 4.20 -3.52 -4.32
CA PRO A 72 3.87 -3.40 -5.72
C PRO A 72 2.35 -3.53 -5.92
N GLY A 73 1.76 -2.69 -6.77
CA GLY A 73 0.31 -2.73 -7.00
C GLY A 73 -0.53 -2.32 -5.77
N TRP A 74 0.05 -1.55 -4.84
CA TRP A 74 -0.57 -1.11 -3.58
C TRP A 74 -2.00 -0.57 -3.71
N GLN A 75 -2.38 0.04 -4.83
CA GLN A 75 -3.77 0.49 -5.05
C GLN A 75 -4.76 -0.68 -4.91
N LEU A 76 -4.45 -1.79 -5.57
CA LEU A 76 -5.26 -2.99 -5.52
C LEU A 76 -5.09 -3.72 -4.18
N SER A 77 -3.84 -3.90 -3.72
CA SER A 77 -3.56 -4.61 -2.46
C SER A 77 -4.28 -3.96 -1.27
N PHE A 78 -4.27 -2.62 -1.17
CA PHE A 78 -4.80 -1.91 0.00
C PHE A 78 -6.27 -1.54 -0.13
N PHE A 79 -6.71 -1.12 -1.32
CA PHE A 79 -8.04 -0.53 -1.51
C PHE A 79 -8.95 -1.38 -2.41
N GLY A 80 -8.41 -2.34 -3.15
CA GLY A 80 -9.17 -3.18 -4.06
C GLY A 80 -9.94 -2.37 -5.11
N ARG A 81 -11.12 -2.86 -5.48
CA ARG A 81 -12.04 -2.16 -6.40
C ARG A 81 -12.56 -0.81 -5.89
N SER A 82 -12.34 -0.48 -4.61
CA SER A 82 -12.79 0.79 -4.03
C SER A 82 -11.87 1.97 -4.38
N TYR A 83 -10.69 1.70 -4.94
CA TYR A 83 -9.68 2.74 -5.21
C TYR A 83 -10.20 3.89 -6.08
N ASP A 84 -10.95 3.59 -7.15
CA ASP A 84 -11.42 4.62 -8.08
C ASP A 84 -12.43 5.58 -7.43
N ARG A 85 -13.41 5.05 -6.68
CA ARG A 85 -14.34 5.89 -5.89
C ARG A 85 -13.60 6.70 -4.83
N LEU A 86 -12.61 6.10 -4.15
CA LEU A 86 -11.79 6.82 -3.18
C LEU A 86 -11.00 7.94 -3.85
N ARG A 87 -10.51 7.72 -5.07
CA ARG A 87 -9.79 8.71 -5.87
C ARG A 87 -10.70 9.88 -6.27
N GLU A 88 -11.94 9.61 -6.65
CA GLU A 88 -12.94 10.67 -6.89
C GLU A 88 -13.18 11.51 -5.63
N ILE A 89 -13.34 10.87 -4.47
CA ILE A 89 -13.49 11.55 -3.18
C ILE A 89 -12.25 12.38 -2.86
N LYS A 90 -11.05 11.82 -3.02
CA LYS A 90 -9.78 12.54 -2.84
C LYS A 90 -9.70 13.79 -3.71
N ASN A 91 -10.08 13.68 -4.99
CA ASN A 91 -10.06 14.82 -5.92
C ASN A 91 -11.13 15.87 -5.56
N LYS A 92 -12.28 15.46 -5.03
CA LYS A 92 -13.34 16.37 -4.58
C LYS A 92 -12.91 17.19 -3.37
N TYR A 93 -12.28 16.57 -2.38
CA TYR A 93 -11.98 17.20 -1.09
C TYR A 93 -10.54 17.74 -0.98
N ASP A 94 -9.60 17.18 -1.73
CA ASP A 94 -8.21 17.64 -1.80
C ASP A 94 -7.71 17.71 -3.26
N PRO A 95 -8.30 18.58 -4.10
CA PRO A 95 -7.95 18.71 -5.52
C PRO A 95 -6.52 19.20 -5.75
N ARG A 96 -5.90 19.81 -4.74
CA ARG A 96 -4.51 20.30 -4.81
C ARG A 96 -3.49 19.29 -4.30
N GLY A 97 -3.93 18.17 -3.72
CA GLY A 97 -3.06 17.14 -3.17
C GLY A 97 -2.24 17.62 -1.96
N LEU A 98 -2.81 18.48 -1.11
CA LEU A 98 -2.14 18.98 0.09
C LEU A 98 -1.86 17.86 1.09
N LEU A 99 -2.79 16.91 1.23
CA LEU A 99 -2.68 15.80 2.17
C LEU A 99 -1.96 14.63 1.48
N TYR A 100 -0.64 14.62 1.56
CA TYR A 100 0.19 13.55 1.00
C TYR A 100 0.56 12.51 2.07
N CYS A 101 0.51 11.25 1.70
CA CYS A 101 1.21 10.16 2.37
C CYS A 101 1.57 9.09 1.34
N ARG A 102 2.69 8.41 1.58
CA ARG A 102 3.20 7.35 0.70
C ARG A 102 2.16 6.22 0.58
N GLN A 103 1.87 5.79 -0.65
CA GLN A 103 0.84 4.77 -0.97
C GLN A 103 -0.58 5.07 -0.45
N CYS A 104 -0.88 6.33 -0.14
CA CYS A 104 -2.27 6.76 0.08
C CYS A 104 -2.98 7.03 -1.25
N VAL A 105 -4.31 7.07 -1.21
CA VAL A 105 -5.14 7.43 -2.37
C VAL A 105 -4.69 8.78 -2.96
N GLY A 106 -4.36 8.78 -4.25
CA GLY A 106 -3.84 9.95 -4.97
C GLY A 106 -2.34 10.22 -4.83
N SER A 107 -1.59 9.44 -4.05
CA SER A 107 -0.14 9.63 -3.87
C SER A 107 0.67 9.52 -5.17
N LYS A 108 0.17 8.78 -6.17
CA LYS A 108 0.79 8.64 -7.51
C LYS A 108 0.94 9.96 -8.28
N ASP A 109 0.24 11.00 -7.86
CA ASP A 109 0.38 12.34 -8.46
C ASP A 109 1.66 13.04 -8.01
N TRP A 110 2.44 12.42 -7.12
CA TRP A 110 3.62 12.99 -6.50
C TRP A 110 4.79 11.99 -6.52
N ILE A 111 6.00 12.52 -6.51
CA ILE A 111 7.25 11.76 -6.47
C ILE A 111 8.10 12.31 -5.32
N GLU A 112 8.47 11.43 -4.38
CA GLU A 112 9.51 11.70 -3.40
C GLU A 112 10.88 11.66 -4.08
N THR A 113 11.63 12.74 -3.95
CA THR A 113 12.98 12.85 -4.52
C THR A 113 14.02 12.32 -3.54
N SER A 114 15.19 11.93 -4.05
CA SER A 114 16.31 11.46 -3.21
C SER A 114 16.82 12.51 -2.22
N SER A 115 16.54 13.79 -2.45
CA SER A 115 16.84 14.89 -1.53
C SER A 115 15.74 15.12 -0.47
N GLY A 116 14.69 14.29 -0.43
CA GLY A 116 13.57 14.40 0.51
C GLY A 116 12.48 15.42 0.12
N GLY A 117 12.58 16.02 -1.06
CA GLY A 117 11.55 16.90 -1.60
C GLY A 117 10.39 16.13 -2.24
N LEU A 118 9.20 16.73 -2.27
CA LEU A 118 8.02 16.17 -2.93
C LEU A 118 7.66 17.01 -4.16
N CYS A 119 7.63 16.38 -5.34
CA CYS A 119 7.31 17.05 -6.61
C CYS A 119 6.08 16.41 -7.25
N LYS A 120 5.35 17.16 -8.08
CA LYS A 120 4.28 16.55 -8.88
C LYS A 120 4.86 15.57 -9.88
N ALA A 121 4.25 14.40 -9.99
CA ALA A 121 4.57 13.42 -11.02
C ALA A 121 4.31 14.03 -12.40
N PHE A 122 5.26 13.83 -13.32
CA PHE A 122 5.06 14.22 -14.70
C PHE A 122 4.00 13.31 -15.34
N MET A 123 2.86 13.89 -15.73
CA MET A 123 1.87 13.21 -16.56
C MET A 123 1.99 13.77 -17.98
N PRO A 124 2.61 13.07 -18.95
CA PRO A 124 2.47 13.46 -20.34
C PRO A 124 0.99 13.36 -20.72
N LEU A 125 0.53 14.37 -21.46
CA LEU A 125 -0.79 14.38 -22.12
C LEU A 125 -0.91 13.24 -23.13
#